data_AF-A0A537IK27-F1
#
_entry.id   AF-A0A537IK27-F1
#
_cell.length_a   1.000
_cell.length_b   1.000
_cell.length_c   1.000
_cell.angle_alpha   90.00
_cell.angle_beta   90.00
_cell.angle_gamma   90.00
#
_symmetry.space_group_name_H-M   'P 1'
#
loop_
_entity.id
_entity.type
_entity.pdbx_description
1 polymer ?
#
loop_
_entity_poly.entity_id
_entity_poly.type
_entity_poly.pdbx_seq_one_letter_code
_entity_poly.pdbx_strand_id
1 'polypeptide(L)'
;MRILGIETSCDETAAAVVRDGRIIESNVVASQADLHRRFGGVVPELASRKHIERLLPVIDEALEQAGVALRDLDAVAVTYGPGLVGALAVGVAAAKSLALSLDLPLVGVNHLEGHIYAAFLTDPDLPFPVLALIVSGAHTDLVGMPDHGQYHVLGRTRDDAAGEAFDKIARAMGLGYPGGPEIDRLARMGDPRAVPLPAPMAFRRSSGRADDSLEFSFSGIKTAALRTLHAAAAGDGQFKANL
;
A
#
# COMPACT_ATOMS: atom_id res chain seq x y z
N MET A 1 11.01 11.61 23.16
CA MET A 1 11.25 10.26 22.63
C MET A 1 11.35 10.33 21.10
N ARG A 2 12.47 9.91 20.51
CA ARG A 2 12.69 9.80 19.07
C ARG A 2 12.74 8.34 18.64
N ILE A 3 11.95 8.00 17.63
CA ILE A 3 11.90 6.65 17.05
C ILE A 3 12.39 6.74 15.61
N LEU A 4 13.37 5.91 15.25
CA LEU A 4 13.71 5.64 13.85
C LEU A 4 12.77 4.53 13.34
N GLY A 5 11.83 4.88 12.46
CA GLY A 5 10.99 3.92 11.74
C GLY A 5 11.68 3.43 10.46
N ILE A 6 11.56 2.14 10.15
CA ILE A 6 12.11 1.48 8.94
C ILE A 6 11.00 0.68 8.24
N GLU A 7 10.81 0.92 6.94
CA GLU A 7 9.82 0.24 6.09
C GLU A 7 10.51 -0.35 4.84
N THR A 8 10.23 -1.63 4.57
CA THR A 8 10.82 -2.46 3.50
C THR A 8 9.88 -3.59 3.05
N SER A 9 8.57 -3.48 3.28
CA SER A 9 7.61 -4.58 3.08
C SER A 9 7.35 -4.96 1.62
N CYS A 10 7.47 -4.01 0.69
CA CYS A 10 7.24 -4.22 -0.74
C CYS A 10 8.39 -3.66 -1.58
N ASP A 11 8.21 -2.50 -2.22
CA ASP A 11 9.19 -1.90 -3.14
C ASP A 11 9.50 -0.40 -2.92
N GLU A 12 9.00 0.20 -1.83
CA GLU A 12 9.63 1.37 -1.20
C GLU A 12 10.64 0.94 -0.13
N THR A 13 11.87 1.44 -0.21
CA THR A 13 12.80 1.45 0.93
C THR A 13 12.66 2.79 1.65
N ALA A 14 12.18 2.82 2.89
CA ALA A 14 11.90 4.07 3.60
C ALA A 14 12.39 4.08 5.05
N ALA A 15 12.77 5.28 5.52
CA ALA A 15 13.10 5.55 6.91
C ALA A 15 12.60 6.94 7.34
N ALA A 16 12.20 7.06 8.60
CA ALA A 16 11.66 8.31 9.16
C ALA A 16 12.06 8.46 10.64
N VAL A 17 12.45 9.66 11.05
CA VAL A 17 12.58 10.01 12.47
C VAL A 17 11.28 10.66 12.93
N VAL A 18 10.58 10.01 13.87
CA VAL A 18 9.35 10.53 14.47
C VAL A 18 9.58 10.80 15.95
N ARG A 19 9.30 12.03 16.38
CA ARG A 19 9.40 12.46 17.77
C ARG A 19 8.03 12.51 18.43
N ASP A 20 7.99 11.99 19.66
CA ASP A 20 6.84 11.98 20.58
C ASP A 20 5.55 11.42 19.94
N GLY A 21 5.69 10.52 18.97
CA GLY A 21 4.61 9.84 18.25
C GLY A 21 3.76 10.73 17.31
N ARG A 22 4.04 12.04 17.24
CA ARG A 22 3.22 13.02 16.48
C ARG A 22 4.02 13.93 15.54
N ILE A 23 5.33 14.13 15.78
CA ILE A 23 6.14 15.09 15.04
C ILE A 23 7.09 14.35 14.10
N ILE A 24 6.85 14.45 12.80
CA ILE A 24 7.76 13.93 11.77
C ILE A 24 8.96 14.89 11.68
N GLU A 25 10.14 14.46 12.11
CA GLU A 25 11.39 15.20 11.98
C GLU A 25 12.12 14.87 10.66
N SER A 26 11.87 13.69 10.09
CA SER A 26 12.24 13.35 8.70
C SER A 26 11.36 12.23 8.12
N ASN A 27 11.30 12.12 6.79
CA ASN A 27 10.61 11.04 6.07
C ASN A 27 11.23 10.84 4.67
N VAL A 28 12.08 9.82 4.53
CA VAL A 28 12.84 9.53 3.31
C VAL A 28 12.29 8.25 2.67
N VAL A 29 11.98 8.31 1.36
CA VAL A 29 11.39 7.20 0.60
C VAL A 29 12.13 7.00 -0.73
N ALA A 30 12.85 5.90 -0.86
CA ALA A 30 13.45 5.43 -2.11
C ALA A 30 12.54 4.37 -2.77
N SER A 31 11.57 4.82 -3.57
CA SER A 31 10.70 3.93 -4.35
C SER A 31 11.45 3.25 -5.50
N GLN A 32 11.13 1.99 -5.76
CA GLN A 32 11.69 1.17 -6.83
C GLN A 32 10.76 1.08 -8.06
N ALA A 33 9.69 1.87 -8.10
CA ALA A 33 8.68 1.83 -9.17
C ALA A 33 9.27 1.88 -10.59
N ASP A 34 10.35 2.65 -10.82
CA ASP A 34 11.06 2.72 -12.11
C ASP A 34 11.76 1.41 -12.50
N LEU A 35 12.30 0.67 -11.53
CA LEU A 35 12.87 -0.66 -11.76
C LEU A 35 11.76 -1.66 -12.09
N HIS A 36 10.70 -1.66 -11.28
CA HIS A 36 9.58 -2.58 -11.46
C HIS A 36 8.72 -2.23 -12.66
N ARG A 37 8.72 -1.00 -13.19
CA ARG A 37 7.97 -0.59 -14.41
C ARG A 37 8.29 -1.44 -15.63
N ARG A 38 9.53 -1.96 -15.71
CA ARG A 38 9.98 -2.89 -16.76
C ARG A 38 9.29 -4.27 -16.68
N PHE A 39 8.51 -4.51 -15.62
CA PHE A 39 7.81 -5.76 -15.31
C PHE A 39 6.32 -5.54 -14.90
N GLY A 40 5.94 -4.42 -14.24
CA GLY A 40 4.57 -4.02 -13.79
C GLY A 40 4.35 -3.31 -12.28
N GLY A 41 5.27 -4.22 -11.73
CA GLY A 41 5.06 -5.66 -11.51
C GLY A 41 6.15 -6.15 -10.59
N VAL A 42 6.02 -5.86 -9.29
CA VAL A 42 7.10 -6.05 -8.29
C VAL A 42 7.71 -7.44 -8.40
N VAL A 43 9.00 -7.49 -8.69
CA VAL A 43 9.77 -8.73 -8.76
C VAL A 43 10.45 -8.93 -7.40
N PRO A 44 10.01 -9.87 -6.53
CA PRO A 44 10.40 -9.87 -5.12
C PRO A 44 11.91 -10.00 -4.87
N GLU A 45 12.61 -10.75 -5.72
CA GLU A 45 14.07 -10.89 -5.67
C GLU A 45 14.80 -9.58 -6.01
N LEU A 46 14.30 -8.82 -7.00
CA LEU A 46 14.87 -7.52 -7.34
C LEU A 46 14.56 -6.49 -6.25
N ALA A 47 13.37 -6.55 -5.65
CA ALA A 47 13.00 -5.67 -4.56
C ALA A 47 13.87 -5.89 -3.32
N SER A 48 14.03 -7.15 -2.90
CA SER A 48 14.91 -7.55 -1.80
C SER A 48 16.35 -7.03 -1.99
N ARG A 49 16.90 -7.14 -3.22
CA ARG A 49 18.22 -6.59 -3.55
C ARG A 49 18.28 -5.06 -3.47
N LYS A 50 17.24 -4.34 -3.87
CA LYS A 50 17.23 -2.88 -3.78
C LYS A 50 17.09 -2.36 -2.36
N HIS A 51 16.39 -3.07 -1.46
CA HIS A 51 16.44 -2.75 -0.03
C HIS A 51 17.86 -2.87 0.52
N ILE A 52 18.63 -3.91 0.15
CA ILE A 52 20.04 -4.06 0.55
C ILE A 52 20.91 -2.91 0.03
N GLU A 53 20.72 -2.47 -1.22
CA GLU A 53 21.45 -1.34 -1.80
C GLU A 53 21.08 0.03 -1.20
N ARG A 54 19.86 0.20 -0.68
CA ARG A 54 19.30 1.53 -0.34
C ARG A 54 19.09 1.78 1.14
N LEU A 55 18.94 0.75 1.97
CA LEU A 55 18.47 0.95 3.34
C LEU A 55 19.43 1.78 4.21
N LEU A 56 20.74 1.56 4.12
CA LEU A 56 21.70 2.37 4.88
C LEU A 56 21.72 3.84 4.40
N PRO A 57 21.88 4.15 3.08
CA PRO A 57 21.74 5.52 2.59
C PRO A 57 20.42 6.22 2.99
N VAL A 58 19.29 5.50 2.98
CA VAL A 58 17.97 6.04 3.37
C VAL A 58 17.88 6.32 4.87
N ILE A 59 18.52 5.51 5.72
CA ILE A 59 18.64 5.78 7.16
C ILE A 59 19.57 6.96 7.41
N ASP A 60 20.73 7.01 6.76
CA ASP A 60 21.70 8.12 6.90
C ASP A 60 21.05 9.45 6.48
N GLU A 61 20.35 9.49 5.35
CA GLU A 61 19.60 10.67 4.88
C GLU A 61 18.48 11.06 5.85
N ALA A 62 17.74 10.09 6.41
CA ALA A 62 16.68 10.38 7.40
C ALA A 62 17.23 10.96 8.71
N LEU A 63 18.43 10.57 9.13
CA LEU A 63 19.10 11.12 10.30
C LEU A 63 19.66 12.53 10.03
N GLU A 64 20.24 12.74 8.84
CA GLU A 64 20.73 14.06 8.39
C GLU A 64 19.58 15.07 8.27
N GLN A 65 18.46 14.72 7.61
CA GLN A 65 17.29 15.58 7.48
C GLN A 65 16.67 15.96 8.83
N ALA A 66 16.66 15.04 9.81
CA ALA A 66 16.17 15.30 11.16
C ALA A 66 17.18 16.05 12.06
N GLY A 67 18.45 16.14 11.65
CA GLY A 67 19.52 16.78 12.42
C GLY A 67 19.92 16.03 13.69
N VAL A 68 19.83 14.69 13.70
CA VAL A 68 20.08 13.84 14.88
C VAL A 68 21.15 12.78 14.62
N ALA A 69 21.93 12.40 15.63
CA ALA A 69 22.82 11.24 15.53
C ALA A 69 22.11 9.95 15.99
N LEU A 70 22.62 8.78 15.59
CA LEU A 70 22.11 7.46 16.00
C LEU A 70 21.96 7.30 17.53
N ARG A 71 22.88 7.88 18.31
CA ARG A 71 22.87 7.89 19.79
C ARG A 71 21.85 8.84 20.42
N ASP A 72 21.18 9.66 19.62
CA ASP A 72 20.15 10.61 20.05
C ASP A 72 18.72 10.06 19.76
N LEU A 73 18.63 8.78 19.36
CA LEU A 73 17.41 7.98 19.23
C LEU A 73 17.07 7.29 20.56
N ASP A 74 15.77 7.15 20.85
CA ASP A 74 15.27 6.44 22.04
C ASP A 74 14.77 5.01 21.71
N ALA A 75 14.44 4.71 20.45
CA ALA A 75 14.04 3.38 19.98
C ALA A 75 14.17 3.22 18.46
N VAL A 76 14.15 1.97 17.98
CA VAL A 76 14.03 1.60 16.56
C VAL A 76 12.72 0.86 16.33
N ALA A 77 11.94 1.28 15.34
CA ALA A 77 10.71 0.61 14.90
C ALA A 77 10.87 0.07 13.48
N VAL A 78 10.31 -1.11 13.20
CA VAL A 78 10.45 -1.75 11.89
C VAL A 78 9.21 -2.53 11.49
N THR A 79 8.79 -2.40 10.23
CA THR A 79 7.71 -3.23 9.68
C THR A 79 8.15 -4.70 9.61
N TYR A 80 7.46 -5.57 10.33
CA TYR A 80 7.74 -7.03 10.31
C TYR A 80 6.78 -7.81 9.41
N GLY A 81 5.68 -7.19 8.97
CA GLY A 81 4.72 -7.75 8.01
C GLY A 81 3.32 -7.11 8.13
N PRO A 82 2.36 -7.48 7.27
CA PRO A 82 2.52 -8.32 6.08
C PRO A 82 3.44 -7.68 5.02
N GLY A 83 3.91 -8.48 4.06
CA GLY A 83 4.82 -8.04 3.01
C GLY A 83 5.61 -9.20 2.36
N LEU A 84 6.51 -8.86 1.45
CA LEU A 84 7.41 -9.79 0.78
C LEU A 84 8.52 -10.25 1.75
N VAL A 85 8.57 -11.54 2.05
CA VAL A 85 9.47 -12.11 3.08
C VAL A 85 10.94 -11.76 2.89
N GLY A 86 11.43 -11.73 1.65
CA GLY A 86 12.83 -11.36 1.33
C GLY A 86 13.12 -9.87 1.53
N ALA A 87 12.11 -9.01 1.38
CA ALA A 87 12.22 -7.57 1.54
C ALA A 87 12.17 -7.19 3.03
N LEU A 88 11.15 -7.69 3.75
CA LEU A 88 10.99 -7.59 5.21
C LEU A 88 12.24 -8.06 5.97
N ALA A 89 12.88 -9.14 5.50
CA ALA A 89 14.09 -9.67 6.13
C ALA A 89 15.25 -8.66 6.16
N VAL A 90 15.36 -7.76 5.17
CA VAL A 90 16.40 -6.73 5.11
C VAL A 90 16.17 -5.67 6.18
N GLY A 91 14.97 -5.08 6.23
CA GLY A 91 14.61 -4.09 7.24
C GLY A 91 14.73 -4.65 8.66
N VAL A 92 14.15 -5.82 8.91
CA VAL A 92 14.16 -6.47 10.24
C VAL A 92 15.57 -6.85 10.68
N ALA A 93 16.47 -7.23 9.76
CA ALA A 93 17.86 -7.51 10.11
C ALA A 93 18.63 -6.22 10.47
N ALA A 94 18.49 -5.16 9.67
CA ALA A 94 19.13 -3.87 9.93
C ALA A 94 18.64 -3.23 11.24
N ALA A 95 17.32 -3.21 11.46
CA ALA A 95 16.71 -2.68 12.68
C ALA A 95 17.17 -3.44 13.94
N LYS A 96 17.24 -4.77 13.88
CA LYS A 96 17.82 -5.60 14.96
C LYS A 96 19.29 -5.28 15.21
N SER A 97 20.06 -5.02 14.16
CA SER A 97 21.50 -4.73 14.25
C SER A 97 21.75 -3.36 14.87
N LEU A 98 20.94 -2.35 14.51
CA LEU A 98 20.97 -1.00 15.10
C LEU A 98 20.51 -0.99 16.56
N ALA A 99 19.38 -1.63 16.86
CA ALA A 99 18.88 -1.71 18.23
C ALA A 99 19.88 -2.41 19.17
N LEU A 100 20.47 -3.53 18.72
CA LEU A 100 21.47 -4.27 19.49
C LEU A 100 22.81 -3.53 19.65
N SER A 101 23.23 -2.73 18.67
CA SER A 101 24.52 -2.00 18.74
C SER A 101 24.44 -0.71 19.55
N LEU A 102 23.25 -0.18 19.79
CA LEU A 102 22.97 1.05 20.52
C LEU A 102 22.30 0.80 21.90
N ASP A 103 22.03 -0.47 22.25
CA ASP A 103 21.24 -0.89 23.44
C ASP A 103 19.84 -0.24 23.51
N LEU A 104 19.18 -0.13 22.35
CA LEU A 104 17.87 0.52 22.20
C LEU A 104 16.72 -0.50 22.12
N PRO A 105 15.51 -0.15 22.61
CA PRO A 105 14.29 -0.88 22.34
C PRO A 105 14.02 -1.07 20.83
N LEU A 106 13.63 -2.30 20.46
CA LEU A 106 13.18 -2.65 19.12
C LEU A 106 11.67 -2.91 19.12
N VAL A 107 10.93 -2.22 18.25
CA VAL A 107 9.49 -2.39 18.07
C VAL A 107 9.19 -2.99 16.70
N GLY A 108 8.53 -4.16 16.68
CA GLY A 108 7.96 -4.73 15.45
C GLY A 108 6.59 -4.11 15.18
N VAL A 109 6.45 -3.42 14.05
CA VAL A 109 5.21 -2.74 13.62
C VAL A 109 4.50 -3.56 12.54
N ASN A 110 3.17 -3.61 12.58
CA ASN A 110 2.37 -4.18 11.51
C ASN A 110 2.15 -3.14 10.39
N HIS A 111 2.41 -3.50 9.13
CA HIS A 111 2.30 -2.60 7.98
C HIS A 111 0.89 -1.97 7.84
N LEU A 112 -0.15 -2.75 8.11
CA LEU A 112 -1.55 -2.30 8.01
C LEU A 112 -1.95 -1.41 9.19
N GLU A 113 -1.37 -1.64 10.37
CA GLU A 113 -1.49 -0.74 11.52
C GLU A 113 -0.82 0.61 11.23
N GLY A 114 0.36 0.61 10.60
CA GLY A 114 1.03 1.83 10.12
C GLY A 114 0.16 2.64 9.14
N HIS A 115 -0.51 1.96 8.20
CA HIS A 115 -1.48 2.61 7.31
C HIS A 115 -2.67 3.26 8.05
N ILE A 116 -3.15 2.68 9.15
CA ILE A 116 -4.21 3.28 9.98
C ILE A 116 -3.65 4.49 10.74
N TYR A 117 -2.47 4.37 11.37
CA TYR A 117 -1.85 5.45 12.14
C TYR A 117 -1.41 6.65 11.32
N ALA A 118 -1.22 6.52 10.00
CA ALA A 118 -1.02 7.66 9.11
C ALA A 118 -2.15 8.70 9.18
N ALA A 119 -3.39 8.28 9.47
CA ALA A 119 -4.50 9.20 9.70
C ALA A 119 -4.31 10.02 10.99
N PHE A 120 -3.85 9.37 12.07
CA PHE A 120 -3.56 10.02 13.37
C PHE A 120 -2.31 10.92 13.35
N LEU A 121 -1.49 10.88 12.31
CA LEU A 121 -0.44 11.90 12.07
C LEU A 121 -1.01 13.17 11.41
N THR A 122 -2.18 13.09 10.78
CA THR A 122 -2.85 14.20 10.08
C THR A 122 -3.94 14.83 10.94
N ASP A 123 -4.73 14.02 11.63
CA ASP A 123 -5.72 14.41 12.63
C ASP A 123 -5.44 13.66 13.94
N PRO A 124 -4.60 14.21 14.83
CA PRO A 124 -4.11 13.49 16.01
C PRO A 124 -5.15 13.24 17.09
N ASP A 125 -6.31 13.86 17.01
CA ASP A 125 -7.36 13.80 18.04
C ASP A 125 -8.65 13.11 17.50
N LEU A 126 -8.49 12.31 16.43
CA LEU A 126 -9.51 11.44 15.84
C LEU A 126 -10.27 10.63 16.92
N PRO A 127 -11.60 10.81 17.06
CA PRO A 127 -12.37 10.13 18.09
C PRO A 127 -12.66 8.67 17.75
N PHE A 128 -12.49 7.79 18.72
CA PHE A 128 -12.90 6.38 18.62
C PHE A 128 -14.42 6.20 18.80
N PRO A 129 -15.02 5.15 18.21
CA PRO A 129 -14.40 4.11 17.38
C PRO A 129 -14.16 4.60 15.93
N VAL A 130 -13.01 4.21 15.36
CA VAL A 130 -12.66 4.51 13.96
C VAL A 130 -13.03 3.34 13.05
N LEU A 131 -13.49 3.63 11.83
CA LEU A 131 -13.68 2.66 10.77
C LEU A 131 -12.68 2.96 9.64
N ALA A 132 -11.60 2.18 9.57
CA ALA A 132 -10.57 2.32 8.56
C ALA A 132 -10.88 1.45 7.32
N LEU A 133 -10.77 2.04 6.13
CA LEU A 133 -10.75 1.32 4.86
C LEU A 133 -9.34 1.44 4.27
N ILE A 134 -8.54 0.39 4.42
CA ILE A 134 -7.19 0.32 3.88
C ILE A 134 -7.30 -0.10 2.41
N VAL A 135 -6.81 0.72 1.48
CA VAL A 135 -6.78 0.41 0.05
C VAL A 135 -5.38 0.68 -0.49
N SER A 136 -4.69 -0.36 -0.94
CA SER A 136 -3.35 -0.25 -1.50
C SER A 136 -3.17 -1.20 -2.69
N GLY A 137 -1.94 -1.31 -3.21
CA GLY A 137 -1.59 -2.24 -4.28
C GLY A 137 -1.91 -3.71 -3.94
N ALA A 138 -1.73 -4.12 -2.67
CA ALA A 138 -1.86 -5.52 -2.23
C ALA A 138 -2.94 -5.76 -1.16
N HIS A 139 -3.59 -4.72 -0.64
CA HIS A 139 -4.57 -4.84 0.45
C HIS A 139 -5.88 -4.10 0.12
N THR A 140 -6.99 -4.63 0.60
CA THR A 140 -8.31 -3.98 0.55
C THR A 140 -9.12 -4.50 1.73
N ASP A 141 -8.98 -3.83 2.87
CA ASP A 141 -9.37 -4.30 4.19
C ASP A 141 -10.25 -3.25 4.87
N LEU A 142 -11.42 -3.67 5.37
CA LEU A 142 -12.29 -2.85 6.20
C LEU A 142 -12.09 -3.26 7.67
N VAL A 143 -11.58 -2.34 8.48
CA VAL A 143 -11.16 -2.59 9.87
C VAL A 143 -11.89 -1.64 10.81
N GLY A 144 -12.70 -2.19 11.71
CA GLY A 144 -13.20 -1.46 12.87
C GLY A 144 -12.11 -1.40 13.94
N MET A 145 -11.87 -0.21 14.49
CA MET A 145 -10.86 0.05 15.52
C MET A 145 -11.55 0.72 16.72
N PRO A 146 -11.94 -0.06 17.77
CA PRO A 146 -12.63 0.50 18.93
C PRO A 146 -11.79 1.42 19.80
N ASP A 147 -10.47 1.26 19.79
CA ASP A 147 -9.47 2.03 20.55
C ASP A 147 -8.07 1.72 19.97
N HIS A 148 -7.02 2.39 20.47
CA HIS A 148 -5.62 2.10 20.15
C HIS A 148 -5.26 0.62 20.34
N GLY A 149 -4.68 0.01 19.31
CA GLY A 149 -4.25 -1.40 19.32
C GLY A 149 -5.37 -2.44 19.24
N GLN A 150 -6.65 -2.01 19.21
CA GLN A 150 -7.80 -2.91 19.13
C GLN A 150 -8.31 -2.96 17.69
N TYR A 151 -8.19 -4.10 17.01
CA TYR A 151 -8.56 -4.24 15.59
C TYR A 151 -9.55 -5.37 15.36
N HIS A 152 -10.59 -5.07 14.59
CA HIS A 152 -11.60 -6.02 14.14
C HIS A 152 -11.74 -5.91 12.62
N VAL A 153 -11.22 -6.89 11.90
CA VAL A 153 -11.41 -6.97 10.44
C VAL A 153 -12.87 -7.34 10.18
N LEU A 154 -13.60 -6.43 9.54
CA LEU A 154 -15.01 -6.57 9.20
C LEU A 154 -15.20 -7.17 7.80
N GLY A 155 -14.22 -6.98 6.92
CA GLY A 155 -14.18 -7.56 5.58
C GLY A 155 -12.83 -7.34 4.90
N ARG A 156 -12.54 -8.16 3.89
CA ARG A 156 -11.35 -8.09 3.02
C ARG A 156 -11.73 -8.36 1.57
N THR A 157 -10.85 -8.09 0.61
CA THR A 157 -11.00 -8.71 -0.71
C THR A 157 -10.93 -10.24 -0.63
N ARG A 158 -11.82 -10.91 -1.38
CA ARG A 158 -11.80 -12.36 -1.61
C ARG A 158 -10.87 -12.77 -2.77
N ASP A 159 -10.36 -11.80 -3.55
CA ASP A 159 -9.53 -12.06 -4.75
C ASP A 159 -8.40 -11.02 -4.97
N ASP A 160 -8.41 -10.21 -6.04
CA ASP A 160 -7.38 -9.16 -6.23
C ASP A 160 -7.61 -8.03 -5.20
N ALA A 161 -6.56 -7.31 -4.81
CA ALA A 161 -6.74 -5.99 -4.19
C ALA A 161 -7.24 -4.96 -5.22
N ALA A 162 -7.83 -3.86 -4.76
CA ALA A 162 -8.30 -2.79 -5.64
C ALA A 162 -7.15 -2.21 -6.48
N GLY A 163 -6.00 -1.88 -5.87
CA GLY A 163 -4.83 -1.37 -6.59
C GLY A 163 -4.30 -2.37 -7.61
N GLU A 164 -4.16 -3.65 -7.23
CA GLU A 164 -3.79 -4.73 -8.14
C GLU A 164 -4.75 -4.86 -9.34
N ALA A 165 -6.05 -4.66 -9.14
CA ALA A 165 -7.03 -4.67 -10.23
C ALA A 165 -6.83 -3.48 -11.18
N PHE A 166 -6.58 -2.27 -10.66
CA PHE A 166 -6.19 -1.10 -11.48
C PHE A 166 -4.92 -1.38 -12.29
N ASP A 167 -3.85 -1.90 -11.67
CA ASP A 167 -2.57 -2.16 -12.34
C ASP A 167 -2.68 -3.26 -13.41
N LYS A 168 -3.48 -4.31 -13.15
CA LYS A 168 -3.76 -5.36 -14.14
C LYS A 168 -4.56 -4.85 -15.33
N ILE A 169 -5.50 -3.92 -15.13
CA ILE A 169 -6.26 -3.27 -16.21
C ILE A 169 -5.34 -2.31 -16.99
N ALA A 170 -4.56 -1.47 -16.30
CA ALA A 170 -3.66 -0.50 -16.92
C ALA A 170 -2.60 -1.15 -17.82
N ARG A 171 -2.01 -2.26 -17.36
CA ARG A 171 -1.08 -3.07 -18.17
C ARG A 171 -1.73 -3.53 -19.49
N ALA A 172 -2.99 -3.97 -19.44
CA ALA A 172 -3.72 -4.42 -20.64
C ALA A 172 -4.17 -3.27 -21.56
N MET A 173 -4.36 -2.06 -21.01
CA MET A 173 -4.56 -0.82 -21.78
C MET A 173 -3.24 -0.26 -22.36
N GLY A 174 -2.09 -0.87 -22.06
CA GLY A 174 -0.77 -0.38 -22.51
C GLY A 174 -0.25 0.84 -21.75
N LEU A 175 -0.90 1.23 -20.64
CA LEU A 175 -0.60 2.45 -19.87
C LEU A 175 0.68 2.36 -19.01
N GLY A 176 1.33 1.20 -19.01
CA GLY A 176 2.52 0.99 -18.20
C GLY A 176 2.19 0.69 -16.74
N TYR A 177 2.98 1.29 -15.83
CA TYR A 177 3.19 0.74 -14.50
C TYR A 177 3.91 1.75 -13.56
N PRO A 178 3.45 2.01 -12.32
CA PRO A 178 2.15 1.61 -11.76
C PRO A 178 0.99 2.23 -12.55
N GLY A 179 -0.17 1.59 -12.52
CA GLY A 179 -1.28 1.83 -13.44
C GLY A 179 -2.40 2.71 -12.89
N GLY A 180 -2.70 2.63 -11.59
CA GLY A 180 -3.78 3.38 -10.95
C GLY A 180 -3.81 4.88 -11.27
N PRO A 181 -2.70 5.64 -11.12
CA PRO A 181 -2.68 7.08 -11.38
C PRO A 181 -2.98 7.46 -12.84
N GLU A 182 -2.57 6.63 -13.80
CA GLU A 182 -2.79 6.88 -15.23
C GLU A 182 -4.23 6.56 -15.65
N ILE A 183 -4.87 5.55 -15.01
CA ILE A 183 -6.31 5.31 -15.17
C ILE A 183 -7.12 6.49 -14.61
N ASP A 184 -6.83 7.01 -13.40
CA ASP A 184 -7.51 8.21 -12.87
C ASP A 184 -7.32 9.43 -13.79
N ARG A 185 -6.10 9.65 -14.28
CA ARG A 185 -5.80 10.76 -15.23
C ARG A 185 -6.65 10.68 -16.51
N LEU A 186 -6.88 9.47 -17.04
CA LEU A 186 -7.69 9.25 -18.24
C LEU A 186 -9.20 9.26 -17.95
N ALA A 187 -9.64 8.65 -16.85
CA ALA A 187 -11.06 8.55 -16.47
C ALA A 187 -11.74 9.91 -16.29
N ARG A 188 -10.98 10.96 -15.97
CA ARG A 188 -11.44 12.36 -15.93
C ARG A 188 -11.88 12.94 -17.29
N MET A 189 -11.57 12.25 -18.39
CA MET A 189 -11.91 12.66 -19.76
C MET A 189 -12.91 11.70 -20.46
N GLY A 190 -13.13 10.49 -19.93
CA GLY A 190 -14.08 9.52 -20.47
C GLY A 190 -15.52 9.71 -19.97
N ASP A 191 -16.49 9.02 -20.60
CA ASP A 191 -17.84 8.91 -20.03
C ASP A 191 -17.89 7.69 -19.07
N PRO A 192 -18.14 7.87 -17.76
CA PRO A 192 -18.19 6.78 -16.80
C PRO A 192 -19.33 5.76 -17.03
N ARG A 193 -20.16 5.96 -18.07
CA ARG A 193 -21.24 5.05 -18.48
C ARG A 193 -20.98 4.37 -19.84
N ALA A 194 -19.87 4.67 -20.52
CA ALA A 194 -19.55 4.09 -21.83
C ALA A 194 -19.32 2.57 -21.78
N VAL A 195 -18.84 2.05 -20.65
CA VAL A 195 -18.67 0.61 -20.41
C VAL A 195 -19.49 0.17 -19.19
N PRO A 196 -20.48 -0.73 -19.34
CA PRO A 196 -21.20 -1.31 -18.22
C PRO A 196 -20.34 -2.36 -17.50
N LEU A 197 -19.46 -1.90 -16.61
CA LEU A 197 -18.65 -2.76 -15.75
C LEU A 197 -19.48 -3.34 -14.58
N PRO A 198 -19.26 -4.60 -14.17
CA PRO A 198 -19.91 -5.16 -12.99
C PRO A 198 -19.32 -4.54 -11.73
N ALA A 199 -20.18 -4.37 -10.71
CA ALA A 199 -19.76 -4.05 -9.34
C ALA A 199 -20.08 -5.25 -8.43
N PRO A 200 -19.18 -6.25 -8.31
CA PRO A 200 -19.36 -7.36 -7.37
C PRO A 200 -19.55 -6.84 -5.94
N MET A 201 -20.43 -7.49 -5.18
CA MET A 201 -20.70 -7.25 -3.76
C MET A 201 -21.26 -5.85 -3.39
N ALA A 202 -21.13 -4.83 -4.25
CA ALA A 202 -21.53 -3.43 -3.99
C ALA A 202 -23.03 -3.21 -3.71
N PHE A 203 -23.93 -4.12 -4.13
CA PHE A 203 -25.38 -3.95 -3.98
C PHE A 203 -26.12 -5.26 -3.64
N ARG A 204 -26.16 -5.66 -2.36
CA ARG A 204 -27.08 -6.69 -1.85
C ARG A 204 -27.66 -6.39 -0.46
N ARG A 205 -28.80 -5.67 -0.42
CA ARG A 205 -29.69 -5.62 0.76
C ARG A 205 -31.16 -5.98 0.44
N SER A 206 -31.43 -6.53 -0.75
CA SER A 206 -32.77 -6.50 -1.36
C SER A 206 -33.23 -7.79 -2.09
N SER A 207 -32.53 -8.93 -1.94
CA SER A 207 -32.83 -10.15 -2.72
C SER A 207 -32.85 -11.48 -1.95
N GLY A 208 -33.07 -11.44 -0.62
CA GLY A 208 -33.48 -12.62 0.17
C GLY A 208 -32.49 -13.79 0.24
N ARG A 209 -31.25 -13.60 -0.22
CA ARG A 209 -30.15 -14.57 -0.10
C ARG A 209 -29.03 -13.92 0.69
N ALA A 210 -28.76 -14.45 1.88
CA ALA A 210 -27.77 -13.91 2.79
C ALA A 210 -26.35 -14.05 2.23
N ASP A 211 -25.69 -12.91 2.08
CA ASP A 211 -24.24 -12.73 2.21
C ASP A 211 -24.09 -11.32 2.78
N ASP A 212 -24.39 -11.16 4.08
CA ASP A 212 -24.28 -9.88 4.82
C ASP A 212 -22.81 -9.48 5.07
N SER A 213 -21.89 -10.03 4.28
CA SER A 213 -20.45 -9.79 4.37
C SER A 213 -20.08 -8.39 3.88
N LEU A 214 -19.10 -7.80 4.54
CA LEU A 214 -18.46 -6.53 4.17
C LEU A 214 -17.16 -6.75 3.39
N GLU A 215 -16.96 -7.96 2.85
CA GLU A 215 -15.86 -8.32 1.95
C GLU A 215 -16.02 -7.72 0.53
N PHE A 216 -14.93 -7.74 -0.23
CA PHE A 216 -14.82 -7.16 -1.57
C PHE A 216 -14.44 -8.22 -2.64
N SER A 217 -14.61 -7.90 -3.92
CA SER A 217 -14.15 -8.71 -5.05
C SER A 217 -13.92 -7.84 -6.29
N PHE A 218 -12.72 -7.93 -6.87
CA PHE A 218 -12.28 -7.10 -8.01
C PHE A 218 -11.87 -7.93 -9.24
N SER A 219 -11.67 -9.25 -9.11
CA SER A 219 -11.46 -10.14 -10.26
C SER A 219 -12.61 -10.11 -11.26
N GLY A 220 -13.83 -9.85 -10.79
CA GLY A 220 -14.99 -9.60 -11.65
C GLY A 220 -14.85 -8.36 -12.53
N ILE A 221 -14.47 -7.22 -11.95
CA ILE A 221 -14.35 -5.95 -12.71
C ILE A 221 -13.14 -5.99 -13.66
N LYS A 222 -12.00 -6.54 -13.19
CA LYS A 222 -10.83 -6.87 -14.02
C LYS A 222 -11.21 -7.70 -15.24
N THR A 223 -11.91 -8.83 -15.04
CA THR A 223 -12.26 -9.75 -16.13
C THR A 223 -13.22 -9.11 -17.14
N ALA A 224 -14.14 -8.25 -16.68
CA ALA A 224 -15.01 -7.50 -17.58
C ALA A 224 -14.23 -6.46 -18.40
N ALA A 225 -13.39 -5.64 -17.76
CA ALA A 225 -12.57 -4.63 -18.44
C ALA A 225 -11.65 -5.26 -19.51
N LEU A 226 -10.96 -6.36 -19.18
CA LEU A 226 -10.12 -7.10 -20.15
C LEU A 226 -10.93 -7.60 -21.36
N ARG A 227 -12.15 -8.11 -21.14
CA ARG A 227 -13.04 -8.53 -22.24
C ARG A 227 -13.48 -7.36 -23.11
N THR A 228 -13.81 -6.20 -22.54
CA THR A 228 -14.15 -5.00 -23.29
C THR A 228 -12.97 -4.51 -24.16
N LEU A 229 -11.76 -4.48 -23.60
CA LEU A 229 -10.55 -4.11 -24.33
C LEU A 229 -10.27 -5.07 -25.49
N HIS A 230 -10.41 -6.38 -25.28
CA HIS A 230 -10.26 -7.38 -26.33
C HIS A 230 -11.32 -7.24 -27.44
N ALA A 231 -12.58 -6.98 -27.08
CA ALA A 231 -13.66 -6.79 -28.06
C ALA A 231 -13.46 -5.51 -28.91
N ALA A 232 -13.05 -4.41 -28.27
CA ALA A 232 -12.71 -3.17 -28.98
C ALA A 232 -11.51 -3.35 -29.93
N ALA A 233 -10.49 -4.10 -29.52
CA ALA A 233 -9.33 -4.43 -30.37
C ALA A 233 -9.68 -5.39 -31.53
N ALA A 234 -10.70 -6.24 -31.37
CA ALA A 234 -11.14 -7.19 -32.39
C ALA A 234 -11.98 -6.56 -33.53
N GLY A 235 -12.39 -5.29 -33.39
CA GLY A 235 -13.09 -4.55 -34.45
C GLY A 235 -14.61 -4.76 -34.50
N ASP A 236 -15.23 -5.31 -33.46
CA ASP A 236 -16.70 -5.35 -33.35
C ASP A 236 -17.26 -3.92 -33.34
N GLY A 237 -18.03 -3.58 -34.38
CA GLY A 237 -18.24 -2.20 -34.85
C GLY A 237 -19.06 -1.26 -33.96
N GLN A 238 -19.29 -1.59 -32.68
CA GLN A 238 -19.98 -0.74 -31.71
C GLN A 238 -19.02 0.20 -30.95
N PHE A 239 -17.76 -0.18 -30.72
CA PHE A 239 -16.83 0.57 -29.86
C PHE A 239 -16.02 1.64 -30.62
N LYS A 240 -16.68 2.73 -31.02
CA LYS A 240 -15.99 3.93 -31.51
C LYS A 240 -15.67 4.92 -30.38
N ALA A 241 -14.44 4.83 -29.88
CA ALA A 241 -13.66 5.94 -29.32
C ALA A 241 -14.38 6.84 -28.28
N ASN A 242 -14.79 6.26 -27.15
CA ASN A 242 -15.10 6.94 -25.89
C ASN A 242 -14.77 5.98 -24.73
N LEU A 243 -13.48 5.82 -24.45
CA LEU A 243 -12.91 5.14 -23.28
C LEU A 243 -12.06 6.17 -22.51
#